data_AF-A0A5Q4H3D1-F1
#
_entry.id   AF-A0A5Q4H3D1-F1
#
_cell.length_a   1.000
_cell.length_b   1.000
_cell.length_c   1.000
_cell.angle_alpha   90.00
_cell.angle_beta   90.00
_cell.angle_gamma   90.00
#
_symmetry.space_group_name_H-M   'P 1'
#
loop_
_entity.id
_entity.type
_entity.pdbx_description
1 polymer ?
#
loop_
_entity_poly.entity_id
_entity_poly.type
_entity_poly.pdbx_seq_one_letter_code
_entity_poly.pdbx_strand_id
1 'polypeptide(L)'
;MRRQHENRLGSIPTLSNMLMTSLTAIDTAHRYTNRISKGTSLLAETRILFREWRPGDTSRELAERTLENDLLGRATAYRVNDIVRRGFAPRFLFPSPSPAEHLKRLVEQRPAGDWFGNLCLLYAARADVLVRDAVTVMLRRARDEGRLALSLDAVISFLRDSEEEGKMITPWSLETKKKVARGLLKMLTDFGFLRHSNRGAREIRRFRPEPLAAAYLAFDLHFQGCSDTIVANHPDWRIWWLEEPAVRGILDELSGHGLWVFQAAGSVVQITWNVCSMEEAVDVIAGLDL
;
A
#
# COMPACT_ATOMS: atom_id res chain seq x y z
N MET A 1 57.90 -21.37 17.25
CA MET A 1 56.87 -22.22 17.89
C MET A 1 55.52 -21.86 17.29
N ARG A 2 54.80 -22.86 16.77
CA ARG A 2 53.53 -22.78 16.02
C ARG A 2 52.30 -22.61 16.93
N ARG A 3 51.19 -22.22 16.29
CA ARG A 3 49.74 -22.31 16.64
C ARG A 3 49.14 -20.98 17.15
N GLN A 4 47.98 -20.50 16.69
CA GLN A 4 46.89 -21.10 15.91
C GLN A 4 46.10 -19.97 15.20
N HIS A 5 45.89 -20.09 13.89
CA HIS A 5 44.86 -19.36 13.16
C HIS A 5 43.62 -20.26 13.11
N GLU A 6 42.54 -19.88 13.79
CA GLU A 6 41.22 -20.48 13.60
C GLU A 6 40.46 -19.75 12.50
N ASN A 7 40.37 -20.41 11.35
CA ASN A 7 39.43 -20.11 10.28
C ASN A 7 37.99 -20.22 10.81
N ARG A 8 37.28 -19.10 10.96
CA ARG A 8 35.82 -19.10 11.05
C ARG A 8 35.24 -19.22 9.65
N LEU A 9 35.05 -20.46 9.19
CA LEU A 9 34.15 -20.75 8.09
C LEU A 9 32.72 -20.44 8.55
N GLY A 10 32.09 -19.44 7.93
CA GLY A 10 30.70 -19.10 8.16
C GLY A 10 29.81 -20.32 7.89
N SER A 11 29.02 -20.71 8.88
CA SER A 11 28.07 -21.81 8.76
C SER A 11 27.06 -21.50 7.66
N ILE A 12 27.04 -22.32 6.61
CA ILE A 12 26.02 -22.27 5.56
C ILE A 12 24.68 -22.66 6.21
N PRO A 13 23.64 -21.83 6.15
CA PRO A 13 22.34 -22.16 6.73
C PRO A 13 21.76 -23.41 6.05
N THR A 14 21.32 -24.38 6.85
CA THR A 14 20.74 -25.64 6.37
C THR A 14 19.36 -25.43 5.73
N LEU A 15 19.00 -26.29 4.78
CA LEU A 15 17.69 -26.27 4.09
C LEU A 15 16.49 -26.26 5.06
N SER A 16 16.64 -26.89 6.23
CA SER A 16 15.63 -26.87 7.31
C SER A 16 15.42 -25.46 7.90
N ASN A 17 16.50 -24.70 8.12
CA ASN A 17 16.42 -23.32 8.59
C ASN A 17 15.81 -22.39 7.53
N MET A 18 16.10 -22.61 6.24
CA MET A 18 15.49 -21.82 5.16
C MET A 18 13.99 -22.10 5.01
N LEU A 19 13.56 -23.35 5.17
CA LEU A 19 12.14 -23.75 5.14
C LEU A 19 11.37 -23.24 6.36
N MET A 20 11.95 -23.30 7.57
CA MET A 20 11.36 -22.72 8.79
C MET A 20 11.28 -21.19 8.74
N THR A 21 12.30 -20.51 8.19
CA THR A 21 12.27 -19.06 7.99
C THR A 21 11.22 -18.66 6.95
N SER A 22 11.04 -19.47 5.90
CA SER A 22 9.98 -19.24 4.90
C SER A 22 8.57 -19.50 5.45
N LEU A 23 8.36 -20.54 6.24
CA LEU A 23 7.07 -20.83 6.89
C LEU A 23 6.69 -19.77 7.94
N THR A 24 7.64 -19.28 8.73
CA THR A 24 7.41 -18.19 9.71
C THR A 24 7.23 -16.82 9.04
N ALA A 25 7.91 -16.56 7.92
CA ALA A 25 7.68 -15.37 7.10
C ALA A 25 6.30 -15.38 6.41
N ILE A 26 5.86 -16.54 5.90
CA ILE A 26 4.52 -16.72 5.32
C ILE A 26 3.42 -16.58 6.38
N ASP A 27 3.66 -17.11 7.59
CA ASP A 27 2.69 -17.03 8.70
C ASP A 27 2.56 -15.61 9.27
N THR A 28 3.66 -14.85 9.36
CA THR A 28 3.63 -13.43 9.79
C THR A 28 3.07 -12.49 8.72
N ALA A 29 3.21 -12.82 7.44
CA ALA A 29 2.67 -12.03 6.32
C ALA A 29 1.13 -11.97 6.28
N HIS A 30 0.43 -12.74 7.11
CA HIS A 30 -1.04 -12.77 7.18
C HIS A 30 -1.61 -12.29 8.53
N ARG A 31 -0.76 -11.85 9.46
CA ARG A 31 -1.19 -11.43 10.80
C ARG A 31 -1.41 -9.92 10.87
N TYR A 32 -2.46 -9.52 11.57
CA TYR A 32 -2.76 -8.14 11.84
C TYR A 32 -1.79 -7.54 12.84
N THR A 33 -1.42 -6.29 12.57
CA THR A 33 -0.64 -5.47 13.49
C THR A 33 -1.46 -4.26 13.93
N ASN A 34 -1.14 -3.68 15.08
CA ASN A 34 -1.78 -2.47 15.55
C ASN A 34 -1.09 -1.17 15.06
N ARG A 35 -0.23 -1.27 14.03
CA ARG A 35 0.58 -0.14 13.53
C ARG A 35 -0.28 1.04 13.08
N ILE A 36 -1.46 0.78 12.54
CA ILE A 36 -2.43 1.82 12.13
C ILE A 36 -2.85 2.76 13.27
N SER A 37 -2.70 2.34 14.53
CA SER A 37 -2.96 3.20 15.70
C SER A 37 -1.94 4.33 15.91
N LYS A 38 -0.76 4.23 15.27
CA LYS A 38 0.37 5.15 15.41
C LYS A 38 0.49 6.12 14.22
N GLY A 39 -0.04 5.77 13.06
CA GLY A 39 -0.06 6.63 11.89
C GLY A 39 -1.09 6.13 10.89
N THR A 40 -2.01 7.00 10.48
CA THR A 40 -3.08 6.66 9.52
C THR A 40 -2.56 6.78 8.09
N SER A 41 -3.21 7.58 7.25
CA SER A 41 -2.84 7.84 5.87
C SER A 41 -1.54 8.66 5.77
N LEU A 42 -1.38 9.70 6.61
CA LEU A 42 -0.24 10.62 6.63
C LEU A 42 0.08 11.19 5.25
N LEU A 43 -0.93 11.52 4.44
CA LEU A 43 -0.75 11.90 3.04
C LEU A 43 0.13 13.15 2.89
N ALA A 44 -0.13 14.19 3.68
CA ALA A 44 0.63 15.44 3.61
C ALA A 44 2.11 15.21 3.96
N GLU A 45 2.36 14.54 5.08
CA GLU A 45 3.71 14.21 5.54
C GLU A 45 4.42 13.26 4.56
N THR A 46 3.71 12.26 4.03
CA THR A 46 4.24 11.32 3.03
C THR A 46 4.66 12.05 1.77
N ARG A 47 3.88 13.04 1.30
CA ARG A 47 4.23 13.85 0.13
C ARG A 47 5.48 14.71 0.38
N ILE A 48 5.62 15.28 1.58
CA ILE A 48 6.82 16.00 1.99
C ILE A 48 8.03 15.04 1.99
N LEU A 49 7.88 13.86 2.57
CA LEU A 49 8.95 12.86 2.65
C LEU A 49 9.40 12.35 1.28
N PHE A 50 8.50 12.21 0.29
CA PHE A 50 8.91 11.88 -1.09
C PHE A 50 9.78 12.96 -1.72
N ARG A 51 9.49 14.25 -1.46
CA ARG A 51 10.30 15.36 -1.96
C ARG A 51 11.67 15.38 -1.30
N GLU A 52 11.73 15.04 -0.01
CA GLU A 52 12.98 15.04 0.74
C GLU A 52 13.86 13.81 0.51
N TRP A 53 13.26 12.62 0.33
CA TRP A 53 13.97 11.36 0.18
C TRP A 53 14.85 11.35 -1.08
N ARG A 54 16.05 10.77 -0.96
CA ARG A 54 17.01 10.59 -2.06
C ARG A 54 17.22 9.10 -2.31
N PRO A 55 17.39 8.68 -3.58
CA PRO A 55 17.73 7.28 -3.89
C PRO A 55 18.90 6.78 -3.06
N GLY A 56 18.69 5.64 -2.38
CA GLY A 56 19.66 5.02 -1.47
C GLY A 56 19.58 5.47 -0.01
N ASP A 57 18.82 6.53 0.33
CA ASP A 57 18.67 6.95 1.72
C ASP A 57 18.00 5.86 2.58
N THR A 58 18.58 5.63 3.75
CA THR A 58 17.95 4.83 4.80
C THR A 58 16.83 5.62 5.48
N SER A 59 15.90 4.89 6.12
CA SER A 59 14.86 5.51 6.97
C SER A 59 15.42 6.37 8.11
N ARG A 60 16.67 6.13 8.54
CA ARG A 60 17.35 6.92 9.57
C ARG A 60 17.80 8.25 9.00
N GLU A 61 18.50 8.24 7.86
CA GLU A 61 19.01 9.46 7.21
C GLU A 61 17.86 10.38 6.80
N LEU A 62 16.76 9.81 6.26
CA LEU A 62 15.56 10.59 5.97
C LEU A 62 14.98 11.22 7.25
N ALA A 63 14.92 10.49 8.36
CA ALA A 63 14.37 11.01 9.62
C ALA A 63 15.24 12.11 10.24
N GLU A 64 16.56 11.94 10.22
CA GLU A 64 17.53 12.95 10.67
C GLU A 64 17.36 14.24 9.87
N ARG A 65 17.37 14.15 8.53
CA ARG A 65 17.22 15.31 7.65
C ARG A 65 15.85 15.99 7.75
N THR A 66 14.78 15.20 7.96
CA THR A 66 13.43 15.72 8.20
C THR A 66 13.37 16.55 9.48
N LEU A 67 14.12 16.17 10.51
CA LEU A 67 14.21 16.90 11.78
C LEU A 67 15.05 18.16 11.67
N GLU A 68 16.22 18.06 11.04
CA GLU A 68 17.14 19.19 10.85
C GLU A 68 16.48 20.34 10.08
N ASN A 69 15.61 20.02 9.12
CA ASN A 69 14.94 20.99 8.26
C ASN A 69 13.51 21.37 8.73
N ASP A 70 13.05 20.91 9.90
CA ASP A 70 11.70 21.17 10.45
C ASP A 70 10.53 20.89 9.47
N LEU A 71 10.67 19.86 8.61
CA LEU A 71 9.79 19.66 7.46
C LEU A 71 8.35 19.25 7.80
N LEU A 72 8.15 18.67 8.99
CA LEU A 72 6.83 18.23 9.48
C LEU A 72 6.25 19.18 10.53
N GLY A 73 6.78 20.42 10.59
CA GLY A 73 6.41 21.44 11.57
C GLY A 73 6.70 21.01 13.02
N ARG A 74 5.88 21.49 13.97
CA ARG A 74 6.03 21.28 15.43
C ARG A 74 5.93 19.82 15.93
N ALA A 75 6.11 18.83 15.06
CA ALA A 75 6.24 17.44 15.44
C ALA A 75 7.50 17.22 16.31
N THR A 76 7.36 16.42 17.36
CA THR A 76 8.51 16.06 18.19
C THR A 76 9.45 15.11 17.43
N ALA A 77 10.72 15.02 17.86
CA ALA A 77 11.69 14.06 17.32
C ALA A 77 11.16 12.62 17.33
N TYR A 78 10.43 12.24 18.38
CA TYR A 78 9.74 10.96 18.47
C TYR A 78 8.69 10.79 17.36
N ARG A 79 7.87 11.83 17.11
CA ARG A 79 6.81 11.76 16.11
C ARG A 79 7.37 11.67 14.69
N VAL A 80 8.40 12.43 14.35
CA VAL A 80 9.06 12.35 13.03
C VAL A 80 9.63 10.95 12.81
N ASN A 81 10.36 10.41 13.79
CA ASN A 81 10.88 9.04 13.72
C ASN A 81 9.77 8.00 13.52
N ASP A 82 8.63 8.15 14.20
CA ASP A 82 7.50 7.24 14.06
C ASP A 82 6.86 7.32 12.66
N ILE A 83 6.66 8.54 12.13
CA ILE A 83 6.16 8.77 10.76
C ILE A 83 7.09 8.13 9.73
N VAL A 84 8.40 8.42 9.80
CA VAL A 84 9.36 7.95 8.80
C VAL A 84 9.56 6.43 8.90
N ARG A 85 9.89 5.92 10.10
CA ARG A 85 10.33 4.53 10.25
C ARG A 85 9.19 3.51 10.31
N ARG A 86 7.98 3.92 10.71
CA ARG A 86 6.82 3.02 10.80
C ARG A 86 5.71 3.32 9.81
N GLY A 87 5.67 4.54 9.26
CA GLY A 87 4.73 4.93 8.22
C GLY A 87 5.34 4.81 6.83
N PHE A 88 6.29 5.70 6.51
CA PHE A 88 6.84 5.87 5.17
C PHE A 88 7.70 4.69 4.72
N ALA A 89 8.73 4.35 5.50
CA ALA A 89 9.73 3.33 5.16
C ALA A 89 9.15 1.95 4.81
N PRO A 90 8.29 1.33 5.64
CA PRO A 90 7.77 -0.01 5.33
C PRO A 90 6.82 -0.03 4.12
N ARG A 91 6.28 1.11 3.70
CA ARG A 91 5.36 1.21 2.56
C ARG A 91 6.10 1.46 1.24
N PHE A 92 7.17 2.25 1.27
CA PHE A 92 7.73 2.83 0.04
C PHE A 92 9.21 2.54 -0.19
N LEU A 93 9.98 2.17 0.85
CA LEU A 93 11.41 1.90 0.71
C LEU A 93 11.71 0.42 0.42
N PHE A 94 10.69 -0.45 0.43
CA PHE A 94 10.83 -1.88 0.20
C PHE A 94 9.63 -2.43 -0.58
N PRO A 95 9.81 -3.53 -1.37
CA PRO A 95 11.08 -4.18 -1.74
C PRO A 95 11.94 -3.30 -2.67
N SER A 96 13.15 -3.73 -3.04
CA SER A 96 14.02 -3.04 -4.02
C SER A 96 13.86 -3.64 -5.43
N PRO A 97 13.88 -2.85 -6.53
CA PRO A 97 13.92 -1.39 -6.57
C PRO A 97 12.71 -0.77 -5.87
N SER A 98 12.95 0.34 -5.16
CA SER A 98 11.96 0.83 -4.19
C SER A 98 10.80 1.57 -4.88
N PRO A 99 9.54 1.37 -4.43
CA PRO A 99 8.43 2.20 -4.88
C PRO A 99 8.68 3.70 -4.80
N ALA A 100 9.52 4.12 -3.84
CA ALA A 100 9.88 5.51 -3.66
C ALA A 100 10.59 6.15 -4.85
N GLU A 101 11.36 5.38 -5.63
CA GLU A 101 12.04 5.90 -6.82
C GLU A 101 11.03 6.35 -7.87
N HIS A 102 9.97 5.58 -8.07
CA HIS A 102 8.89 5.88 -9.01
C HIS A 102 7.95 6.96 -8.47
N LEU A 103 7.48 6.83 -7.23
CA LEU A 103 6.52 7.76 -6.64
C LEU A 103 7.11 9.15 -6.42
N LYS A 104 8.41 9.26 -6.13
CA LYS A 104 9.09 10.55 -6.02
C LYS A 104 9.00 11.34 -7.34
N ARG A 105 9.30 10.70 -8.47
CA ARG A 105 9.23 11.33 -9.80
C ARG A 105 7.82 11.85 -10.08
N LEU A 106 6.79 11.04 -9.81
CA LEU A 106 5.39 11.48 -9.95
C LEU A 106 5.07 12.68 -9.05
N VAL A 107 5.50 12.65 -7.78
CA VAL A 107 5.25 13.75 -6.83
C VAL A 107 5.92 15.06 -7.24
N GLU A 108 7.06 14.99 -7.92
CA GLU A 108 7.82 16.14 -8.42
C GLU A 108 7.23 16.70 -9.73
N GLN A 109 6.72 15.83 -10.60
CA GLN A 109 6.20 16.22 -11.92
C GLN A 109 4.70 16.55 -11.93
N ARG A 110 3.92 16.00 -10.99
CA ARG A 110 2.46 16.17 -10.95
C ARG A 110 1.98 17.03 -9.79
N PRO A 111 0.94 17.85 -10.01
CA PRO A 111 0.27 18.54 -8.92
C PRO A 111 -0.34 17.54 -7.93
N ALA A 112 -0.71 18.05 -6.75
CA ALA A 112 -1.47 17.25 -5.80
C ALA A 112 -2.82 16.88 -6.42
N GLY A 113 -3.20 15.61 -6.26
CA GLY A 113 -4.46 15.06 -6.75
C GLY A 113 -4.74 13.71 -6.08
N ASP A 114 -5.93 13.18 -6.31
CA ASP A 114 -6.41 11.96 -5.65
C ASP A 114 -5.57 10.73 -6.02
N TRP A 115 -4.86 10.76 -7.16
CA TRP A 115 -3.93 9.72 -7.61
C TRP A 115 -2.90 9.40 -6.54
N PHE A 116 -2.41 10.42 -5.83
CA PHE A 116 -1.40 10.25 -4.80
C PHE A 116 -1.97 9.50 -3.59
N GLY A 117 -3.21 9.82 -3.20
CA GLY A 117 -3.94 9.08 -2.18
C GLY A 117 -4.19 7.63 -2.59
N ASN A 118 -4.55 7.39 -3.86
CA ASN A 118 -4.80 6.05 -4.39
C ASN A 118 -3.52 5.18 -4.39
N LEU A 119 -2.37 5.73 -4.77
CA LEU A 119 -1.09 5.03 -4.71
C LEU A 119 -0.61 4.82 -3.25
N CYS A 120 -0.80 5.80 -2.38
CA CYS A 120 -0.51 5.64 -0.95
C CYS A 120 -1.36 4.52 -0.33
N LEU A 121 -2.62 4.39 -0.74
CA LEU A 121 -3.50 3.30 -0.31
C LEU A 121 -2.98 1.94 -0.81
N LEU A 122 -2.62 1.83 -2.09
CA LEU A 122 -2.06 0.61 -2.69
C LEU A 122 -0.89 0.09 -1.85
N TYR A 123 0.11 0.94 -1.61
CA TYR A 123 1.29 0.54 -0.85
C TYR A 123 1.02 0.36 0.65
N ALA A 124 0.04 1.07 1.24
CA ALA A 124 -0.39 0.80 2.60
C ALA A 124 -1.05 -0.58 2.74
N ALA A 125 -1.87 -0.99 1.77
CA ALA A 125 -2.51 -2.31 1.75
C ALA A 125 -1.53 -3.45 1.45
N ARG A 126 -0.51 -3.20 0.60
CA ARG A 126 0.58 -4.17 0.38
C ARG A 126 1.44 -4.37 1.64
N ALA A 127 1.67 -3.31 2.41
CA ALA A 127 2.52 -3.34 3.59
C ALA A 127 1.81 -3.81 4.88
N ASP A 128 0.47 -3.76 4.95
CA ASP A 128 -0.30 -4.12 6.12
C ASP A 128 -1.61 -4.85 5.76
N VAL A 129 -1.70 -6.13 6.13
CA VAL A 129 -2.85 -6.98 5.81
C VAL A 129 -4.14 -6.48 6.47
N LEU A 130 -4.08 -5.85 7.65
CA LEU A 130 -5.27 -5.27 8.26
C LEU A 130 -5.79 -4.11 7.41
N VAL A 131 -4.90 -3.31 6.82
CA VAL A 131 -5.29 -2.22 5.90
C VAL A 131 -5.93 -2.80 4.64
N ARG A 132 -5.34 -3.85 4.07
CA ARG A 132 -5.92 -4.56 2.91
C ARG A 132 -7.31 -5.09 3.23
N ASP A 133 -7.44 -5.88 4.28
CA ASP A 133 -8.70 -6.56 4.64
C ASP A 133 -9.78 -5.55 5.08
N ALA A 134 -9.40 -4.42 5.67
CA ALA A 134 -10.35 -3.34 5.96
C ALA A 134 -11.06 -2.83 4.68
N VAL A 135 -10.36 -2.82 3.54
CA VAL A 135 -10.93 -2.36 2.26
C VAL A 135 -11.55 -3.52 1.48
N THR A 136 -10.85 -4.64 1.35
CA THR A 136 -11.23 -5.75 0.48
C THR A 136 -12.23 -6.72 1.10
N VAL A 137 -12.29 -6.80 2.42
CA VAL A 137 -13.19 -7.69 3.18
C VAL A 137 -14.24 -6.87 3.93
N MET A 138 -13.84 -6.01 4.87
CA MET A 138 -14.79 -5.32 5.76
C MET A 138 -15.69 -4.35 4.99
N LEU A 139 -15.13 -3.43 4.20
CA LEU A 139 -15.96 -2.49 3.43
C LEU A 139 -16.72 -3.17 2.29
N ARG A 140 -16.12 -4.17 1.63
CA ARG A 140 -16.82 -5.00 0.64
C ARG A 140 -18.05 -5.66 1.25
N ARG A 141 -17.91 -6.34 2.39
CA ARG A 141 -19.04 -6.94 3.12
C ARG A 141 -20.11 -5.90 3.45
N ALA A 142 -19.72 -4.73 3.94
CA ALA A 142 -20.66 -3.65 4.21
C ALA A 142 -21.43 -3.21 2.96
N ARG A 143 -20.75 -3.07 1.81
CA ARG A 143 -21.37 -2.75 0.52
C ARG A 143 -22.31 -3.86 0.04
N ASP A 144 -21.88 -5.11 0.10
CA ASP A 144 -22.64 -6.26 -0.38
C ASP A 144 -23.90 -6.50 0.48
N GLU A 145 -23.84 -6.14 1.78
CA GLU A 145 -24.98 -6.12 2.70
C GLU A 145 -25.83 -4.82 2.59
N GLY A 146 -25.54 -3.94 1.64
CA GLY A 146 -26.30 -2.70 1.40
C GLY A 146 -26.16 -1.63 2.49
N ARG A 147 -25.13 -1.71 3.35
CA ARG A 147 -24.89 -0.69 4.39
C ARG A 147 -24.48 0.63 3.75
N LEU A 148 -25.13 1.71 4.19
CA LEU A 148 -24.81 3.08 3.77
C LEU A 148 -23.76 3.75 4.65
N ALA A 149 -23.46 3.19 5.82
CA ALA A 149 -22.52 3.77 6.76
C ALA A 149 -21.80 2.70 7.60
N LEU A 150 -20.59 3.05 8.04
CA LEU A 150 -19.78 2.24 8.93
C LEU A 150 -19.64 2.93 10.30
N SER A 151 -19.97 2.21 11.37
CA SER A 151 -19.82 2.68 12.75
C SER A 151 -18.52 2.19 13.38
N LEU A 152 -18.12 2.80 14.50
CA LEU A 152 -16.99 2.31 15.29
C LEU A 152 -17.22 0.87 15.77
N ASP A 153 -18.44 0.56 16.21
CA ASP A 153 -18.80 -0.78 16.70
C ASP A 153 -18.74 -1.84 15.61
N ALA A 154 -19.12 -1.50 14.37
CA ALA A 154 -18.99 -2.41 13.23
C ALA A 154 -17.52 -2.77 12.97
N VAL A 155 -16.61 -1.80 13.05
CA VAL A 155 -15.17 -2.05 12.91
C VAL A 155 -14.63 -2.87 14.10
N ILE A 156 -15.11 -2.61 15.31
CA ILE A 156 -14.73 -3.41 16.49
C ILE A 156 -15.23 -4.86 16.35
N SER A 157 -16.44 -5.07 15.82
CA SER A 157 -16.97 -6.40 15.54
C SER A 157 -16.10 -7.12 14.53
N PHE A 158 -15.76 -6.47 13.41
CA PHE A 158 -14.82 -7.01 12.44
C PHE A 158 -13.49 -7.45 13.08
N LEU A 159 -12.91 -6.63 13.96
CA LEU A 159 -11.68 -6.99 14.68
C LEU A 159 -11.86 -8.16 15.67
N ARG A 160 -13.06 -8.39 16.19
CA ARG A 160 -13.36 -9.57 17.03
C ARG A 160 -13.49 -10.82 16.18
N ASP A 161 -14.24 -10.75 15.09
CA ASP A 161 -14.40 -11.85 14.13
C ASP A 161 -13.02 -12.29 13.60
N SER A 162 -12.17 -11.33 13.22
CA SER A 162 -10.80 -11.62 12.77
C SER A 162 -9.90 -12.20 13.87
N GLU A 163 -10.13 -11.87 15.14
CA GLU A 163 -9.40 -12.47 16.26
C GLU A 163 -9.78 -13.95 16.42
N GLU A 164 -11.07 -14.27 16.30
CA GLU A 164 -11.59 -15.64 16.34
C GLU A 164 -11.10 -16.47 15.15
N GLU A 165 -10.93 -15.86 13.97
CA GLU A 165 -10.28 -16.46 12.79
C GLU A 165 -8.75 -16.60 12.93
N GLY A 166 -8.17 -16.17 14.05
CA GLY A 166 -6.73 -16.27 14.28
C GLY A 166 -5.91 -15.24 13.51
N LYS A 167 -6.46 -14.13 13.01
CA LYS A 167 -5.67 -13.11 12.31
C LYS A 167 -4.71 -12.34 13.23
N MET A 168 -4.79 -12.54 14.54
CA MET A 168 -3.93 -11.88 15.54
C MET A 168 -3.04 -12.91 16.24
N ILE A 169 -1.74 -12.60 16.42
CA ILE A 169 -0.83 -13.46 17.20
C ILE A 169 -1.26 -13.51 18.66
N THR A 170 -1.54 -12.33 19.23
CA THR A 170 -2.04 -12.17 20.58
C THR A 170 -3.35 -11.38 20.54
N PRO A 171 -4.38 -11.81 21.29
CA PRO A 171 -5.63 -11.08 21.40
C PRO A 171 -5.37 -9.63 21.84
N TRP A 172 -6.07 -8.69 21.21
CA TRP A 172 -5.97 -7.29 21.57
C TRP A 172 -7.00 -6.91 22.63
N SER A 173 -6.58 -6.12 23.61
CA SER A 173 -7.52 -5.52 24.57
C SER A 173 -8.57 -4.66 23.85
N LEU A 174 -9.74 -4.49 24.47
CA LEU A 174 -10.82 -3.67 23.91
C LEU A 174 -10.36 -2.24 23.60
N GLU A 175 -9.52 -1.65 24.45
CA GLU A 175 -8.97 -0.31 24.22
C GLU A 175 -8.02 -0.26 23.01
N THR A 176 -7.25 -1.32 22.78
CA THR A 176 -6.42 -1.45 21.57
C THR A 176 -7.30 -1.59 20.33
N LYS A 177 -8.34 -2.45 20.36
CA LYS A 177 -9.30 -2.59 19.26
C LYS A 177 -9.99 -1.27 18.94
N LYS A 178 -10.42 -0.50 19.95
CA LYS A 178 -10.99 0.85 19.77
C LYS A 178 -10.01 1.82 19.10
N LYS A 179 -8.74 1.83 19.50
CA LYS A 179 -7.71 2.70 18.89
C LYS A 179 -7.47 2.34 17.43
N VAL A 180 -7.35 1.05 17.13
CA VAL A 180 -7.20 0.52 15.76
C VAL A 180 -8.43 0.88 14.92
N ALA A 181 -9.63 0.65 15.45
CA ALA A 181 -10.89 0.94 14.75
C ALA A 181 -11.02 2.43 14.39
N ARG A 182 -10.67 3.34 15.30
CA ARG A 182 -10.62 4.79 14.99
C ARG A 182 -9.57 5.10 13.93
N GLY A 183 -8.41 4.46 13.99
CA GLY A 183 -7.35 4.59 12.98
C GLY A 183 -7.82 4.16 11.59
N LEU A 184 -8.52 3.03 11.49
CA LEU A 184 -9.11 2.52 10.24
C LEU A 184 -10.17 3.47 9.70
N LEU A 185 -11.13 3.91 10.53
CA LEU A 185 -12.15 4.87 10.10
C LEU A 185 -11.54 6.18 9.58
N LYS A 186 -10.52 6.70 10.27
CA LYS A 186 -9.79 7.89 9.81
C LYS A 186 -9.08 7.63 8.48
N MET A 187 -8.32 6.55 8.38
CA MET A 187 -7.60 6.17 7.16
C MET A 187 -8.54 6.04 5.96
N LEU A 188 -9.66 5.32 6.12
CA LEU A 188 -10.66 5.14 5.07
C LEU A 188 -11.36 6.45 4.68
N THR A 189 -11.48 7.39 5.61
CA THR A 189 -11.96 8.76 5.33
C THR A 189 -10.92 9.54 4.54
N ASP A 190 -9.65 9.50 4.96
CA ASP A 190 -8.54 10.19 4.30
C ASP A 190 -8.33 9.69 2.85
N PHE A 191 -8.60 8.40 2.57
CA PHE A 191 -8.55 7.82 1.23
C PHE A 191 -9.86 7.94 0.43
N GLY A 192 -10.89 8.61 0.96
CA GLY A 192 -12.10 8.93 0.22
C GLY A 192 -13.20 7.85 0.18
N PHE A 193 -12.99 6.68 0.79
CA PHE A 193 -14.04 5.65 0.92
C PHE A 193 -15.17 6.06 1.86
N LEU A 194 -14.85 6.91 2.84
CA LEU A 194 -15.75 7.30 3.90
C LEU A 194 -15.92 8.82 3.95
N ARG A 195 -17.12 9.28 4.33
CA ARG A 195 -17.39 10.69 4.65
C ARG A 195 -17.87 10.82 6.09
N HIS A 196 -17.49 11.91 6.76
CA HIS A 196 -18.06 12.27 8.05
C HIS A 196 -19.58 12.42 7.92
N SER A 197 -20.32 11.72 8.79
CA SER A 197 -21.76 11.90 8.96
C SER A 197 -22.06 12.49 10.35
N ASN A 198 -23.22 13.12 10.49
CA ASN A 198 -23.63 13.81 11.73
C ASN A 198 -23.91 12.86 12.91
N ARG A 199 -23.95 11.54 12.70
CA ARG A 199 -24.38 10.54 13.71
C ARG A 199 -23.25 9.66 14.24
N GLY A 200 -22.00 10.12 14.16
CA GLY A 200 -20.83 9.35 14.64
C GLY A 200 -20.39 8.22 13.70
N ALA A 201 -21.28 7.68 12.87
CA ALA A 201 -20.96 6.79 11.76
C ALA A 201 -20.27 7.55 10.60
N ARG A 202 -19.69 6.81 9.67
CA ARG A 202 -19.11 7.33 8.43
C ARG A 202 -19.87 6.80 7.23
N GLU A 203 -20.37 7.69 6.39
CA GLU A 203 -21.09 7.32 5.16
C GLU A 203 -20.13 6.65 4.18
N ILE A 204 -20.52 5.53 3.60
CA ILE A 204 -19.72 4.81 2.59
C ILE A 204 -19.95 5.50 1.24
N ARG A 205 -18.86 5.93 0.61
CA ARG A 205 -18.88 6.57 -0.71
C ARG A 205 -18.59 5.55 -1.80
N ARG A 206 -19.09 5.84 -3.00
CA ARG A 206 -18.55 5.21 -4.21
C ARG A 206 -17.09 5.65 -4.37
N PHE A 207 -16.24 4.71 -4.75
CA PHE A 207 -14.83 4.91 -5.00
C PHE A 207 -14.54 4.58 -6.47
N ARG A 208 -13.81 5.47 -7.15
CA ARG A 208 -13.22 5.22 -8.47
C ARG A 208 -11.78 5.73 -8.37
N PRO A 209 -10.76 4.90 -8.69
CA PRO A 209 -9.39 5.38 -8.68
C PRO A 209 -9.17 6.36 -9.82
N GLU A 210 -8.24 7.29 -9.63
CA GLU A 210 -7.76 8.19 -10.67
C GLU A 210 -7.08 7.38 -11.80
N PRO A 211 -7.30 7.75 -13.09
CA PRO A 211 -6.71 7.08 -14.24
C PRO A 211 -5.19 6.90 -14.14
N LEU A 212 -4.47 7.92 -13.64
CA LEU A 212 -3.02 7.86 -13.41
C LEU A 212 -2.64 6.72 -12.45
N ALA A 213 -3.36 6.56 -11.34
CA ALA A 213 -3.07 5.51 -10.38
C ALA A 213 -3.35 4.11 -10.96
N ALA A 214 -4.43 3.98 -11.74
CA ALA A 214 -4.72 2.74 -12.46
C ALA A 214 -3.65 2.39 -13.48
N ALA A 215 -3.20 3.36 -14.28
CA ALA A 215 -2.10 3.16 -15.23
C ALA A 215 -0.81 2.74 -14.53
N TYR A 216 -0.47 3.41 -13.43
CA TYR A 216 0.68 3.05 -12.59
C TYR A 216 0.59 1.59 -12.12
N LEU A 217 -0.56 1.15 -11.59
CA LEU A 217 -0.70 -0.24 -11.12
C LEU A 217 -0.55 -1.25 -12.25
N ALA A 218 -1.08 -0.98 -13.44
CA ALA A 218 -0.92 -1.86 -14.59
C ALA A 218 0.55 -2.06 -14.97
N PHE A 219 1.31 -0.95 -15.07
CA PHE A 219 2.76 -1.01 -15.34
C PHE A 219 3.55 -1.66 -14.19
N ASP A 220 3.24 -1.31 -12.94
CA ASP A 220 3.89 -1.89 -11.77
C ASP A 220 3.73 -3.42 -11.74
N LEU A 221 2.55 -3.95 -12.06
CA LEU A 221 2.32 -5.40 -12.17
C LEU A 221 3.06 -6.02 -13.36
N HIS A 222 3.05 -5.35 -14.52
CA HIS A 222 3.79 -5.81 -15.70
C HIS A 222 5.30 -5.93 -15.43
N PHE A 223 5.91 -4.88 -14.87
CA PHE A 223 7.34 -4.85 -14.56
C PHE A 223 7.73 -5.70 -13.33
N GLN A 224 6.76 -6.14 -12.53
CA GLN A 224 6.94 -7.23 -11.56
C GLN A 224 6.96 -8.62 -12.22
N GLY A 225 6.76 -8.72 -13.54
CA GLY A 225 6.79 -9.97 -14.29
C GLY A 225 5.44 -10.69 -14.38
N CYS A 226 4.33 -10.02 -14.06
CA CYS A 226 3.01 -10.61 -14.26
C CYS A 226 2.70 -10.77 -15.76
N SER A 227 2.10 -11.90 -16.14
CA SER A 227 1.52 -12.02 -17.49
C SER A 227 0.29 -11.13 -17.63
N ASP A 228 -0.07 -10.79 -18.87
CA ASP A 228 -1.21 -9.92 -19.17
C ASP A 228 -2.53 -10.37 -18.52
N THR A 229 -2.80 -11.67 -18.52
CA THR A 229 -3.96 -12.25 -17.82
C THR A 229 -3.88 -12.03 -16.31
N ILE A 230 -2.69 -12.15 -15.71
CA ILE A 230 -2.51 -11.89 -14.27
C ILE A 230 -2.62 -10.40 -13.98
N VAL A 231 -2.09 -9.52 -14.83
CA VAL A 231 -2.26 -8.06 -14.70
C VAL A 231 -3.75 -7.73 -14.65
N ALA A 232 -4.56 -8.23 -15.59
CA ALA A 232 -6.00 -7.94 -15.62
C ALA A 232 -6.81 -8.57 -14.47
N ASN A 233 -6.23 -9.51 -13.72
CA ASN A 233 -6.91 -10.26 -12.66
C ASN A 233 -6.25 -10.12 -11.28
N HIS A 234 -5.24 -9.25 -11.16
CA HIS A 234 -4.43 -9.18 -9.95
C HIS A 234 -5.28 -8.73 -8.74
N PRO A 235 -5.13 -9.36 -7.56
CA PRO A 235 -5.93 -9.00 -6.38
C PRO A 235 -5.81 -7.55 -5.93
N ASP A 236 -4.73 -6.84 -6.29
CA ASP A 236 -4.53 -5.43 -5.93
C ASP A 236 -5.60 -4.52 -6.51
N TRP A 237 -6.22 -4.87 -7.64
CA TRP A 237 -7.36 -4.11 -8.18
C TRP A 237 -8.54 -4.02 -7.19
N ARG A 238 -8.68 -5.03 -6.33
CA ARG A 238 -9.74 -5.06 -5.31
C ARG A 238 -9.53 -4.03 -4.21
N ILE A 239 -8.32 -3.49 -4.05
CA ILE A 239 -8.04 -2.36 -3.14
C ILE A 239 -8.84 -1.12 -3.57
N TRP A 240 -9.15 -1.00 -4.85
CA TRP A 240 -10.00 0.06 -5.41
C TRP A 240 -11.42 -0.42 -5.74
N TRP A 241 -11.82 -1.58 -5.21
CA TRP A 241 -13.09 -2.25 -5.49
C TRP A 241 -13.36 -2.57 -6.95
N LEU A 242 -12.31 -2.71 -7.75
CA LEU A 242 -12.42 -3.13 -9.14
C LEU A 242 -12.39 -4.65 -9.23
N GLU A 243 -13.40 -5.21 -9.90
CA GLU A 243 -13.43 -6.61 -10.34
C GLU A 243 -12.99 -6.72 -11.78
N GLU A 244 -12.65 -7.93 -12.22
CA GLU A 244 -12.12 -8.22 -13.57
C GLU A 244 -12.84 -7.48 -14.72
N PRO A 245 -14.18 -7.44 -14.82
CA PRO A 245 -14.84 -6.70 -15.90
C PRO A 245 -14.54 -5.19 -15.86
N ALA A 246 -14.49 -4.60 -14.67
CA ALA A 246 -14.18 -3.18 -14.50
C ALA A 246 -12.69 -2.89 -14.74
N VAL A 247 -11.80 -3.82 -14.35
CA VAL A 247 -10.36 -3.72 -14.64
C VAL A 247 -10.12 -3.72 -16.14
N ARG A 248 -10.72 -4.67 -16.87
CA ARG A 248 -10.62 -4.75 -18.33
C ARG A 248 -11.13 -3.47 -19.01
N GLY A 249 -12.25 -2.92 -18.53
CA GLY A 249 -12.78 -1.64 -19.04
C GLY A 249 -11.81 -0.47 -18.82
N ILE A 250 -11.16 -0.39 -17.66
CA ILE A 250 -10.14 0.64 -17.39
C ILE A 250 -8.90 0.45 -18.26
N LEU A 251 -8.44 -0.79 -18.46
CA LEU A 251 -7.30 -1.08 -19.32
C LEU A 251 -7.59 -0.72 -20.78
N ASP A 252 -8.80 -0.98 -21.25
CA ASP A 252 -9.27 -0.59 -22.57
C ASP A 252 -9.36 0.95 -22.71
N GLU A 253 -9.98 1.63 -21.74
CA GLU A 253 -10.07 3.10 -21.68
C GLU A 253 -8.69 3.77 -21.75
N LEU A 254 -7.75 3.31 -20.92
CA LEU A 254 -6.39 3.84 -20.84
C LEU A 254 -5.55 3.53 -22.09
N SER A 255 -5.89 2.49 -22.85
CA SER A 255 -5.22 2.19 -24.13
C SER A 255 -5.42 3.33 -25.15
N GLY A 256 -6.54 4.07 -25.05
CA GLY A 256 -6.82 5.25 -25.88
C GLY A 256 -5.83 6.41 -25.70
N HIS A 257 -5.07 6.42 -24.61
CA HIS A 257 -4.02 7.41 -24.34
C HIS A 257 -2.63 6.98 -24.86
N GLY A 258 -2.55 5.86 -25.59
CA GLY A 258 -1.29 5.37 -26.17
C GLY A 258 -0.33 4.75 -25.15
N LEU A 259 -0.81 4.40 -23.96
CA LEU A 259 0.00 3.74 -22.93
C LEU A 259 0.36 2.29 -23.31
N TRP A 260 -0.58 1.60 -23.95
CA TRP A 260 -0.47 0.23 -24.44
C TRP A 260 -1.58 -0.03 -25.46
N VAL A 261 -1.52 -1.19 -26.12
CA VAL A 261 -2.65 -1.73 -26.90
C VAL A 261 -3.28 -2.85 -26.08
N PHE A 262 -4.58 -2.75 -25.80
CA PHE A 262 -5.34 -3.73 -25.03
C PHE A 262 -6.21 -4.59 -25.93
N GLN A 263 -6.16 -5.91 -25.76
CA GLN A 263 -7.00 -6.86 -26.48
C GLN A 263 -7.49 -7.95 -25.53
N ALA A 264 -8.79 -8.22 -25.52
CA ALA A 264 -9.37 -9.28 -24.70
C ALA A 264 -10.43 -10.08 -25.46
N ALA A 265 -10.35 -11.41 -25.36
CA ALA A 265 -11.33 -12.34 -25.92
C ALA A 265 -11.57 -13.49 -24.94
N GLY A 266 -12.77 -13.59 -24.37
CA GLY A 266 -13.06 -14.56 -23.32
C GLY A 266 -12.11 -14.42 -22.13
N SER A 267 -11.39 -15.49 -21.78
CA SER A 267 -10.38 -15.49 -20.70
C SER A 267 -9.00 -15.04 -21.15
N VAL A 268 -8.79 -14.81 -22.45
CA VAL A 268 -7.49 -14.40 -22.99
C VAL A 268 -7.41 -12.87 -22.92
N VAL A 269 -6.32 -12.38 -22.35
CA VAL A 269 -5.94 -10.97 -22.33
C VAL A 269 -4.55 -10.86 -22.92
N GLN A 270 -4.37 -9.89 -23.82
CA GLN A 270 -3.09 -9.53 -24.41
C GLN A 270 -2.91 -8.02 -24.30
N ILE A 271 -1.75 -7.60 -23.80
CA ILE A 271 -1.39 -6.19 -23.63
C ILE A 271 -0.05 -5.98 -24.31
N THR A 272 -0.04 -5.11 -25.32
CA THR A 272 1.22 -4.68 -25.95
C THR A 272 1.65 -3.39 -25.29
N TRP A 273 2.72 -3.46 -24.50
CA TRP A 273 3.23 -2.35 -23.69
C TRP A 273 4.15 -1.45 -24.54
N ASN A 274 3.96 -0.13 -24.46
CA ASN A 274 4.71 0.84 -25.27
C ASN A 274 5.99 1.38 -24.60
N VAL A 275 6.37 0.80 -23.46
CA VAL A 275 7.50 1.24 -22.62
C VAL A 275 8.32 0.01 -22.20
N CYS A 276 9.62 0.20 -21.99
CA CYS A 276 10.58 -0.87 -21.69
C CYS A 276 10.99 -0.92 -20.21
N SER A 277 10.62 0.07 -19.41
CA SER A 277 10.95 0.15 -17.99
C SER A 277 9.86 0.85 -17.17
N MET A 278 9.85 0.61 -15.85
CA MET A 278 8.93 1.27 -14.94
C MET A 278 9.25 2.77 -14.83
N GLU A 279 10.52 3.15 -14.95
CA GLU A 279 10.99 4.52 -15.01
C GLU A 279 10.40 5.26 -16.22
N GLU A 280 10.47 4.66 -17.40
CA GLU A 280 9.88 5.21 -18.63
C GLU A 280 8.36 5.29 -18.51
N ALA A 281 7.72 4.26 -17.96
CA ALA A 281 6.28 4.27 -17.69
C ALA A 281 5.86 5.45 -16.81
N VAL A 282 6.62 5.70 -15.74
CA VAL A 282 6.40 6.82 -14.81
C VAL A 282 6.54 8.17 -15.51
N ASP A 283 7.56 8.34 -16.35
CA ASP A 283 7.78 9.59 -17.08
C ASP A 283 6.67 9.83 -18.11
N VAL A 284 6.19 8.78 -18.80
CA VAL A 284 5.05 8.85 -19.73
C VAL A 284 3.77 9.24 -18.99
N ILE A 285 3.38 8.52 -17.93
CA ILE A 285 2.14 8.83 -17.19
C ILE A 285 2.21 10.17 -16.45
N ALA A 286 3.41 10.70 -16.18
CA ALA A 286 3.56 12.03 -15.61
C ALA A 286 3.29 13.15 -16.64
N GLY A 287 3.58 12.90 -17.92
CA GLY A 287 3.42 13.86 -19.02
C GLY A 287 2.03 13.91 -19.66
N LEU A 288 1.21 12.87 -19.48
CA LEU A 288 -0.11 12.78 -20.10
C LEU A 288 -1.19 13.56 -19.34
N ASP A 289 -2.28 13.97 -19.98
CA ASP A 289 -3.50 14.36 -19.28
C ASP A 289 -4.45 13.15 -19.35
N LEU A 290 -4.68 12.50 -18.21
CA LEU A 290 -5.42 11.24 -18.08
C LEU A 290 -6.73 11.46 -17.34
#